data_AF-A0A838JTF3-F1
#
_entry.id   AF-A0A838JTF3-F1
#
_cell.length_a   1.000
_cell.length_b   1.000
_cell.length_c   1.000
_cell.angle_alpha   90.00
_cell.angle_beta   90.00
_cell.angle_gamma   90.00
#
_symmetry.space_group_name_H-M   'P 1'
#
loop_
_entity.id
_entity.type
_entity.pdbx_description
1 polymer ?
#
loop_
_entity_poly.entity_id
_entity_poly.type
_entity_poly.pdbx_seq_one_letter_code
_entity_poly.pdbx_strand_id
1 'polypeptide(L)'
;MQWAQRVFRGREQLTAHQREIDDIAFSLYGVEGADRQVIQESLGGEISTTISSDGDEPPEHEERGETTAVLDSSTLVTDLLSYAVGCVFGRWDARAALEPSLAPVLADPFAPLPVCSPGMLVGPDGLPARRDGIASEEWMRARPDTITPPPDGSVQSPTIPNSEYPLAVDWDGILVDEPEHPDDIVGRVREVLGLLWGEQADEIEAEACELLGVRDLRAYFRNPRKFLDFHTKRYSKSRRKAPIYWLLQSPKKNYGLWIYYHRLDPDLLFKALSNYVEPKIRLEENQLEEYEALRRSAGTSGGEARRAERAVAKQEDLLSDLREFRDRLARAANLGLEPDLNDGVVLNIAPLHELVPWKEAASKWKDLLSGKYEWSSIGKQLRAKGVVS
;
A
#
# COMPACT_ATOMS: atom_id res chain seq x y z
N MET A 1 -0.29 -24.37 11.81
CA MET A 1 1.15 -24.19 11.48
C MET A 1 1.51 -24.84 10.13
N GLN A 2 0.79 -24.54 9.05
CA GLN A 2 1.16 -25.04 7.72
C GLN A 2 2.01 -24.03 6.95
N TRP A 3 1.81 -22.73 7.17
CA TRP A 3 2.54 -21.67 6.46
C TRP A 3 3.99 -21.57 6.94
N ALA A 4 4.25 -21.53 8.24
CA ALA A 4 5.61 -21.55 8.79
C ALA A 4 6.46 -22.74 8.27
N GLN A 5 5.87 -23.93 8.11
CA GLN A 5 6.55 -25.10 7.56
C GLN A 5 6.87 -24.94 6.07
N ARG A 6 5.96 -24.34 5.29
CA ARG A 6 6.21 -24.04 3.87
C ARG A 6 7.32 -23.00 3.69
N VAL A 7 7.29 -21.93 4.50
CA VAL A 7 8.35 -20.90 4.52
C VAL A 7 9.70 -21.54 4.86
N PHE A 8 9.74 -22.41 5.86
CA PHE A 8 10.96 -23.14 6.22
C PHE A 8 11.50 -23.99 5.07
N ARG A 9 10.66 -24.81 4.43
CA ARG A 9 11.08 -25.64 3.27
C ARG A 9 11.54 -24.79 2.08
N GLY A 10 10.83 -23.70 1.78
CA GLY A 10 11.21 -22.78 0.72
C GLY A 10 12.58 -22.13 0.99
N ARG A 11 12.87 -21.81 2.26
CA ARG A 11 14.18 -21.28 2.67
C ARG A 11 15.30 -22.30 2.51
N GLU A 12 15.06 -23.57 2.83
CA GLU A 12 16.04 -24.63 2.57
C GLU A 12 16.33 -24.77 1.07
N GLN A 13 15.29 -24.73 0.23
CA GLN A 13 15.44 -24.80 -1.23
C GLN A 13 16.21 -23.60 -1.80
N LEU A 14 15.87 -22.37 -1.39
CA LEU A 14 16.60 -21.18 -1.83
C LEU A 14 18.07 -21.23 -1.42
N THR A 15 18.36 -21.70 -0.20
CA THR A 15 19.73 -21.88 0.27
C THR A 15 20.48 -22.93 -0.56
N ALA A 16 19.80 -24.01 -0.95
CA ALA A 16 20.38 -25.03 -1.82
C ALA A 16 20.67 -24.47 -3.23
N HIS A 17 19.73 -23.72 -3.82
CA HIS A 17 19.94 -23.09 -5.13
C HIS A 17 21.05 -22.04 -5.10
N GLN A 18 21.15 -21.24 -4.04
CA GLN A 18 22.26 -20.29 -3.90
C GLN A 18 23.61 -21.02 -3.87
N ARG A 19 23.72 -22.14 -3.14
CA ARG A 19 24.95 -22.95 -3.12
C ARG A 19 25.29 -23.50 -4.51
N GLU A 20 24.29 -23.97 -5.24
CA GLU A 20 24.47 -24.47 -6.60
C GLU A 20 24.95 -23.36 -7.57
N ILE A 21 24.37 -22.16 -7.47
CA ILE A 21 24.82 -20.99 -8.23
C ILE A 21 26.26 -20.65 -7.89
N ASP A 22 26.60 -20.59 -6.59
CA ASP A 22 27.95 -20.28 -6.13
C ASP A 22 28.95 -21.34 -6.62
N ASP A 23 28.61 -22.64 -6.55
CA ASP A 23 29.42 -23.74 -7.07
C ASP A 23 29.73 -23.59 -8.56
N ILE A 24 28.70 -23.29 -9.37
CA ILE A 24 28.84 -23.07 -10.81
C ILE A 24 29.71 -21.85 -11.08
N ALA A 25 29.49 -20.74 -10.36
CA ALA A 25 30.26 -19.51 -10.52
C ALA A 25 31.74 -19.75 -10.17
N PHE A 26 32.04 -20.36 -9.02
CA PHE A 26 33.41 -20.68 -8.62
C PHE A 26 34.10 -21.59 -9.66
N SER A 27 33.39 -22.58 -10.20
CA SER A 27 33.91 -23.45 -11.25
C SER A 27 34.21 -22.67 -12.55
N LEU A 28 33.31 -21.79 -13.00
CA LEU A 28 33.49 -20.99 -14.22
C LEU A 28 34.66 -20.02 -14.13
N TYR A 29 34.87 -19.41 -12.96
CA TYR A 29 35.98 -18.48 -12.73
C TYR A 29 37.27 -19.17 -12.29
N GLY A 30 37.28 -20.51 -12.18
CA GLY A 30 38.47 -21.29 -11.80
C GLY A 30 38.94 -21.03 -10.35
N VAL A 31 38.02 -20.65 -9.47
CA VAL A 31 38.30 -20.34 -8.07
C VAL A 31 38.14 -21.62 -7.24
N GLU A 32 39.25 -22.15 -6.75
CA GLU A 32 39.29 -23.43 -6.04
C GLU A 32 39.99 -23.31 -4.67
N GLY A 33 39.78 -24.30 -3.80
CA GLY A 33 40.54 -24.46 -2.55
C GLY A 33 40.49 -23.25 -1.62
N ALA A 34 41.66 -22.72 -1.26
CA ALA A 34 41.80 -21.64 -0.29
C ALA A 34 41.18 -20.32 -0.77
N ASP A 35 41.20 -20.04 -2.07
CA ASP A 35 40.64 -18.79 -2.62
C ASP A 35 39.11 -18.79 -2.50
N ARG A 36 38.48 -19.95 -2.74
CA ARG A 36 37.04 -20.13 -2.51
C ARG A 36 36.69 -19.94 -1.04
N GLN A 37 37.48 -20.50 -0.13
CA GLN A 37 37.23 -20.39 1.30
C GLN A 37 37.36 -18.94 1.78
N VAL A 38 38.36 -18.19 1.32
CA VAL A 38 38.53 -16.76 1.62
C VAL A 38 37.37 -15.93 1.10
N ILE A 39 36.88 -16.19 -0.12
CA ILE A 39 35.75 -15.47 -0.70
C ILE A 39 34.45 -15.77 0.04
N GLN A 40 34.21 -17.05 0.38
CA GLN A 40 33.02 -17.45 1.15
C GLN A 40 33.04 -16.89 2.58
N GLU A 41 34.20 -16.85 3.24
CA GLU A 41 34.36 -16.24 4.56
C GLU A 41 34.21 -14.71 4.50
N SER A 42 34.70 -14.07 3.44
CA SER A 42 34.59 -12.61 3.24
C SER A 42 33.17 -12.16 2.87
N LEU A 43 32.42 -12.96 2.12
CA LEU A 43 31.02 -12.69 1.75
C LEU A 43 30.03 -13.13 2.84
N GLY A 44 30.39 -14.12 3.65
CA GLY A 44 29.57 -14.65 4.76
C GLY A 44 29.74 -13.91 6.09
N GLY A 45 30.85 -13.16 6.26
CA GLY A 45 31.05 -12.25 7.37
C GLY A 45 30.25 -10.96 7.16
N GLU A 46 29.49 -10.55 8.18
CA GLU A 46 28.94 -9.19 8.26
C GLU A 46 30.04 -8.20 7.87
N ILE A 47 29.74 -7.25 6.98
CA ILE A 47 30.60 -6.11 6.70
C ILE A 47 30.72 -5.29 8.00
N SER A 48 31.61 -5.71 8.88
CA SER A 48 32.10 -4.92 10.00
C SER A 48 33.26 -4.10 9.46
N THR A 49 32.94 -2.95 8.88
CA THR A 49 33.94 -1.96 8.54
C THR A 49 34.43 -1.35 9.85
N THR A 50 35.49 -1.90 10.42
CA THR A 50 36.28 -1.26 11.46
C THR A 50 36.94 -0.03 10.84
N ILE A 51 36.28 1.13 10.91
CA ILE A 51 36.89 2.41 10.56
C ILE A 51 37.78 2.80 11.75
N SER A 52 39.10 2.73 11.56
CA SER A 52 40.05 3.40 12.45
C SER A 52 39.78 4.90 12.43
N SER A 53 39.61 5.48 13.62
CA SER A 53 39.45 6.91 13.82
C SER A 53 40.73 7.64 13.41
N ASP A 54 40.65 8.50 12.41
CA ASP A 54 41.28 9.82 12.42
C ASP A 54 40.83 10.62 11.18
N GLY A 55 40.19 11.77 11.41
CA GLY A 55 39.91 12.79 10.40
C GLY A 55 38.45 13.22 10.30
N ASP A 56 38.17 14.46 10.69
CA ASP A 56 36.91 15.19 10.51
C ASP A 56 36.50 15.24 9.02
N GLU A 57 35.42 14.53 8.66
CA GLU A 57 34.38 14.92 7.69
C GLU A 57 33.32 13.79 7.61
N PRO A 58 32.01 14.08 7.56
CA PRO A 58 30.99 13.02 7.51
C PRO A 58 30.97 12.37 6.11
N PRO A 59 31.11 11.04 5.99
CA PRO A 59 31.09 10.41 4.68
C PRO A 59 29.66 10.42 4.11
N GLU A 60 29.50 11.05 2.96
CA GLU A 60 28.44 10.74 2.01
C GLU A 60 28.73 9.35 1.40
N HIS A 61 27.68 8.60 1.09
CA HIS A 61 27.67 7.24 0.49
C HIS A 61 27.70 6.05 1.46
N GLU A 62 26.50 5.67 1.92
CA GLU A 62 26.18 4.25 2.14
C GLU A 62 25.33 3.77 0.96
N GLU A 63 25.96 3.16 -0.04
CA GLU A 63 25.27 2.20 -0.89
C GLU A 63 24.93 1.00 -0.02
N ARG A 64 23.67 0.92 0.42
CA ARG A 64 23.13 -0.29 1.03
C ARG A 64 23.14 -1.38 -0.02
N GLY A 65 24.20 -2.18 -0.05
CA GLY A 65 24.24 -3.46 -0.74
C GLY A 65 23.06 -4.31 -0.29
N GLU A 66 22.50 -5.08 -1.22
CA GLU A 66 21.51 -6.13 -0.96
C GLU A 66 22.07 -7.11 0.07
N THR A 67 21.83 -6.79 1.34
CA THR A 67 22.05 -7.71 2.43
C THR A 67 20.99 -8.81 2.23
N THR A 68 21.43 -10.06 2.12
CA THR A 68 20.59 -11.25 2.17
C THR A 68 19.76 -11.21 3.44
N ALA A 69 18.62 -10.54 3.38
CA ALA A 69 17.75 -10.36 4.51
C ALA A 69 17.32 -11.74 4.97
N VAL A 70 17.69 -12.11 6.19
CA VAL A 70 17.04 -13.22 6.89
C VAL A 70 15.55 -12.91 6.87
N LEU A 71 14.80 -13.59 6.01
CA LEU A 71 13.36 -13.38 5.84
C LEU A 71 12.69 -13.71 7.18
N ASP A 72 12.39 -12.66 7.94
CA ASP A 72 11.57 -12.71 9.15
C ASP A 72 10.12 -12.97 8.74
N SER A 73 9.47 -13.93 9.40
CA SER A 73 8.08 -14.31 9.13
C SER A 73 7.14 -13.10 9.22
N SER A 74 7.39 -12.16 10.13
CA SER A 74 6.61 -10.93 10.26
C SER A 74 6.73 -10.02 9.03
N THR A 75 7.92 -9.98 8.41
CA THR A 75 8.17 -9.22 7.19
C THR A 75 7.44 -9.84 6.00
N LEU A 76 7.49 -11.17 5.87
CA LEU A 76 6.76 -11.89 4.82
C LEU A 76 5.24 -11.68 4.90
N VAL A 77 4.67 -11.75 6.11
CA VAL A 77 3.23 -11.44 6.32
C VAL A 77 2.94 -10.00 5.91
N THR A 78 3.79 -9.06 6.28
CA THR A 78 3.60 -7.65 5.96
C THR A 78 3.68 -7.39 4.45
N ASP A 79 4.63 -8.03 3.74
CA ASP A 79 4.71 -7.99 2.28
C ASP A 79 3.47 -8.60 1.63
N LEU A 80 2.96 -9.73 2.16
CA LEU A 80 1.72 -10.35 1.69
C LEU A 80 0.52 -9.41 1.82
N LEU A 81 0.34 -8.76 2.98
CA LEU A 81 -0.75 -7.81 3.17
C LEU A 81 -0.59 -6.58 2.27
N SER A 82 0.64 -6.10 2.05
CA SER A 82 0.92 -5.02 1.10
C SER A 82 0.63 -5.40 -0.35
N TYR A 83 0.93 -6.66 -0.72
CA TYR A 83 0.55 -7.24 -2.00
C TYR A 83 -0.98 -7.32 -2.15
N ALA A 84 -1.68 -7.82 -1.14
CA ALA A 84 -3.14 -7.92 -1.15
C ALA A 84 -3.81 -6.55 -1.34
N VAL A 85 -3.39 -5.53 -0.58
CA VAL A 85 -3.85 -4.14 -0.80
C VAL A 85 -3.55 -3.67 -2.22
N GLY A 86 -2.39 -4.04 -2.78
CA GLY A 86 -2.06 -3.75 -4.17
C GLY A 86 -2.97 -4.46 -5.18
N CYS A 87 -3.36 -5.71 -4.96
CA CYS A 87 -4.34 -6.40 -5.80
C CYS A 87 -5.71 -5.72 -5.76
N VAL A 88 -6.15 -5.28 -4.58
CA VAL A 88 -7.43 -4.54 -4.42
C VAL A 88 -7.42 -3.26 -5.25
N PHE A 89 -6.34 -2.47 -5.22
CA PHE A 89 -6.21 -1.26 -6.04
C PHE A 89 -5.88 -1.52 -7.52
N GLY A 90 -5.82 -2.79 -7.96
CA GLY A 90 -5.46 -3.16 -9.33
C GLY A 90 -4.04 -2.78 -9.69
N ARG A 91 -3.14 -2.74 -8.70
CA ARG A 91 -1.71 -2.51 -8.90
C ARG A 91 -0.98 -3.79 -9.26
N TRP A 92 -1.35 -4.91 -8.64
CA TRP A 92 -0.77 -6.22 -8.91
C TRP A 92 -1.82 -7.12 -9.55
N ASP A 93 -1.39 -7.93 -10.51
CA ASP A 93 -2.25 -8.95 -11.14
C ASP A 93 -2.30 -10.19 -10.26
N ALA A 94 -3.48 -10.49 -9.72
CA ALA A 94 -3.68 -11.63 -8.82
C ALA A 94 -3.62 -12.97 -9.57
N ARG A 95 -3.85 -12.99 -10.88
CA ARG A 95 -3.90 -14.23 -11.68
C ARG A 95 -2.56 -14.95 -11.71
N ALA A 96 -1.45 -14.20 -11.73
CA ALA A 96 -0.10 -14.80 -11.71
C ALA A 96 0.18 -15.59 -10.42
N ALA A 97 -0.49 -15.26 -9.30
CA ALA A 97 -0.38 -16.03 -8.07
C ALA A 97 -1.20 -17.33 -8.10
N LEU A 98 -2.24 -17.40 -8.94
CA LEU A 98 -3.10 -18.58 -9.12
C LEU A 98 -2.53 -19.51 -10.19
N GLU A 99 -2.08 -18.94 -11.30
CA GLU A 99 -1.49 -19.64 -12.42
C GLU A 99 -0.12 -19.05 -12.73
N PRO A 100 0.98 -19.64 -12.21
CA PRO A 100 2.33 -19.12 -12.40
C PRO A 100 2.77 -19.02 -13.88
N SER A 101 2.12 -19.72 -14.80
CA SER A 101 2.37 -19.63 -16.25
C SER A 101 1.99 -18.25 -16.84
N LEU A 102 1.12 -17.50 -16.15
CA LEU A 102 0.72 -16.14 -16.52
C LEU A 102 1.73 -15.09 -16.06
N ALA A 103 2.68 -15.46 -15.20
CA ALA A 103 3.76 -14.57 -14.82
C ALA A 103 4.63 -14.29 -16.06
N PRO A 104 4.94 -13.02 -16.36
CA PRO A 104 5.64 -12.72 -17.57
C PRO A 104 7.11 -13.08 -17.51
N VAL A 105 7.64 -13.47 -18.66
CA VAL A 105 9.07 -13.69 -18.84
C VAL A 105 9.79 -12.35 -18.67
N LEU A 106 10.84 -12.34 -17.84
CA LEU A 106 11.67 -11.15 -17.67
C LEU A 106 12.43 -10.87 -18.96
N ALA A 107 12.50 -9.60 -19.34
CA ALA A 107 13.33 -9.17 -20.46
C ALA A 107 14.82 -9.43 -20.19
N ASP A 108 15.62 -9.39 -21.26
CA ASP A 108 17.08 -9.49 -21.16
C ASP A 108 17.63 -8.45 -20.14
N PRO A 109 18.65 -8.80 -19.32
CA PRO A 109 19.19 -7.89 -18.30
C PRO A 109 19.70 -6.53 -18.83
N PHE A 110 20.07 -6.47 -20.11
CA PHE A 110 20.53 -5.23 -20.78
C PHE A 110 19.44 -4.57 -21.62
N ALA A 111 18.23 -5.12 -21.63
CA ALA A 111 17.08 -4.50 -22.27
C ALA A 111 16.64 -3.23 -21.52
N PRO A 112 15.90 -2.32 -22.18
CA PRO A 112 15.29 -1.18 -21.50
C PRO A 112 14.46 -1.63 -20.29
N LEU A 113 14.46 -0.82 -19.24
CA LEU A 113 13.64 -1.10 -18.07
C LEU A 113 12.15 -1.13 -18.45
N PRO A 114 11.37 -2.08 -17.92
CA PRO A 114 9.95 -2.12 -18.19
C PRO A 114 9.25 -0.89 -17.60
N VAL A 115 8.29 -0.36 -18.36
CA VAL A 115 7.46 0.78 -17.94
C VAL A 115 6.63 0.41 -16.71
N CYS A 116 6.12 -0.82 -16.69
CA CYS A 116 5.34 -1.40 -15.59
C CYS A 116 6.18 -2.42 -14.82
N SER A 117 5.93 -2.56 -13.52
CA SER A 117 6.54 -3.67 -12.77
C SER A 117 6.06 -5.02 -13.33
N PRO A 118 6.91 -6.07 -13.36
CA PRO A 118 6.56 -7.34 -14.01
C PRO A 118 5.21 -7.95 -13.60
N GLY A 119 4.86 -7.90 -12.31
CA GLY A 119 3.57 -8.43 -11.82
C GLY A 119 2.39 -7.46 -11.87
N MET A 120 2.54 -6.28 -12.49
CA MET A 120 1.50 -5.24 -12.49
C MET A 120 0.28 -5.69 -13.31
N LEU A 121 -0.91 -5.32 -12.85
CA LEU A 121 -2.13 -5.47 -13.66
C LEU A 121 -2.08 -4.46 -14.81
N VAL A 122 -1.99 -4.96 -16.03
CA VAL A 122 -1.80 -4.16 -17.24
C VAL A 122 -3.00 -4.22 -18.17
N GLY A 123 -3.14 -3.19 -19.00
CA GLY A 123 -4.00 -3.20 -20.17
C GLY A 123 -3.32 -3.81 -21.40
N PRO A 124 -4.05 -3.89 -22.53
CA PRO A 124 -3.53 -4.47 -23.78
C PRO A 124 -2.44 -3.61 -24.44
N ASP A 125 -2.24 -2.38 -23.95
CA ASP A 125 -1.18 -1.45 -24.34
C ASP A 125 0.11 -1.63 -23.52
N GLY A 126 0.14 -2.58 -22.57
CA GLY A 126 1.26 -2.79 -21.66
C GLY A 126 1.42 -1.72 -20.58
N LEU A 127 0.48 -0.78 -20.48
CA LEU A 127 0.42 0.25 -19.44
C LEU A 127 -0.47 -0.22 -18.28
N PRO A 128 -0.48 0.48 -17.12
CA PRO A 128 -1.34 0.09 -16.00
C PRO A 128 -2.81 0.02 -16.43
N ALA A 129 -3.50 -1.04 -16.02
CA ALA A 129 -4.87 -1.27 -16.42
C ALA A 129 -5.79 -0.10 -16.03
N ARG A 130 -6.86 0.04 -16.82
CA ARG A 130 -7.97 0.99 -16.60
C ARG A 130 -9.28 0.23 -16.44
N ARG A 131 -10.31 0.92 -15.95
CA ARG A 131 -11.64 0.35 -15.67
C ARG A 131 -12.18 -0.51 -16.81
N ASP A 132 -11.96 -0.16 -18.07
CA ASP A 132 -12.49 -0.91 -19.22
C ASP A 132 -11.38 -1.57 -20.07
N GLY A 133 -10.23 -1.85 -19.47
CA GLY A 133 -9.05 -2.30 -20.21
C GLY A 133 -8.09 -3.11 -19.37
N ILE A 134 -8.56 -4.24 -18.84
CA ILE A 134 -7.69 -5.28 -18.27
C ILE A 134 -7.25 -6.22 -19.40
N ALA A 135 -5.95 -6.50 -19.49
CA ALA A 135 -5.43 -7.48 -20.45
C ALA A 135 -5.99 -8.89 -20.18
N SER A 136 -6.42 -9.57 -21.25
CA SER A 136 -6.88 -10.95 -21.18
C SER A 136 -5.72 -11.91 -20.90
N GLU A 137 -6.02 -13.13 -20.43
CA GLU A 137 -4.98 -14.14 -20.28
C GLU A 137 -4.38 -14.58 -21.61
N GLU A 138 -5.14 -14.55 -22.70
CA GLU A 138 -4.64 -14.79 -24.06
C GLU A 138 -3.53 -13.78 -24.41
N TRP A 139 -3.79 -12.49 -24.12
CA TRP A 139 -2.80 -11.42 -24.28
C TRP A 139 -1.57 -11.65 -23.38
N MET A 140 -1.77 -12.03 -22.12
CA MET A 140 -0.67 -12.30 -21.18
C MET A 140 0.21 -13.47 -21.63
N ARG A 141 -0.37 -14.52 -22.22
CA ARG A 141 0.40 -15.66 -22.74
C ARG A 141 1.10 -15.36 -24.07
N ALA A 142 0.55 -14.44 -24.86
CA ALA A 142 1.09 -14.07 -26.17
C ALA A 142 2.26 -13.08 -26.09
N ARG A 143 2.47 -12.41 -24.95
CA ARG A 143 3.60 -11.47 -24.80
C ARG A 143 4.93 -12.22 -24.71
N PRO A 144 5.98 -11.79 -25.43
CA PRO A 144 7.29 -12.42 -25.33
C PRO A 144 7.98 -12.20 -23.98
N ASP A 145 7.86 -11.00 -23.41
CA ASP A 145 8.57 -10.58 -22.19
C ASP A 145 7.86 -9.41 -21.46
N THR A 146 8.56 -8.74 -20.54
CA THR A 146 8.04 -7.59 -19.76
C THR A 146 7.96 -6.26 -20.46
N ILE A 147 8.55 -6.12 -21.65
CA ILE A 147 8.66 -4.84 -22.38
C ILE A 147 8.01 -4.88 -23.76
N THR A 148 7.86 -6.07 -24.33
CA THR A 148 7.39 -6.29 -25.69
C THR A 148 5.91 -6.68 -25.66
N PRO A 149 5.01 -5.86 -26.23
CA PRO A 149 3.61 -6.25 -26.37
C PRO A 149 3.45 -7.40 -27.39
N PRO A 150 2.36 -8.17 -27.34
CA PRO A 150 2.05 -9.16 -28.37
C PRO A 150 1.98 -8.53 -29.77
N PRO A 151 2.40 -9.24 -30.84
CA PRO A 151 2.26 -8.75 -32.21
C PRO A 151 0.81 -8.40 -32.57
N ASP A 152 0.62 -7.34 -33.35
CA ASP A 152 -0.71 -6.90 -33.78
C ASP A 152 -1.47 -8.04 -34.48
N GLY A 153 -2.71 -8.28 -34.03
CA GLY A 153 -3.58 -9.34 -34.56
C GLY A 153 -3.24 -10.76 -34.09
N SER A 154 -2.23 -10.95 -33.23
CA SER A 154 -1.92 -12.27 -32.65
C SER A 154 -2.91 -12.73 -31.57
N VAL A 155 -3.65 -11.78 -30.99
CA VAL A 155 -4.60 -12.00 -29.89
C VAL A 155 -5.98 -11.61 -30.37
N GLN A 156 -6.96 -12.53 -30.29
CA GLN A 156 -8.32 -12.26 -30.76
C GLN A 156 -9.09 -11.33 -29.82
N SER A 157 -8.97 -11.58 -28.51
CA SER A 157 -9.65 -10.82 -27.46
C SER A 157 -8.61 -10.28 -26.48
N PRO A 158 -8.01 -9.11 -26.75
CA PRO A 158 -6.90 -8.60 -25.93
C PRO A 158 -7.33 -8.07 -24.56
N THR A 159 -8.64 -7.85 -24.36
CA THR A 159 -9.20 -7.28 -23.13
C THR A 159 -10.31 -8.14 -22.55
N ILE A 160 -10.43 -8.13 -21.22
CA ILE A 160 -11.58 -8.67 -20.48
C ILE A 160 -12.32 -7.55 -19.74
N PRO A 161 -13.65 -7.66 -19.54
CA PRO A 161 -14.38 -6.77 -18.66
C PRO A 161 -14.02 -7.01 -17.18
N ASN A 162 -14.25 -6.01 -16.32
CA ASN A 162 -13.99 -6.12 -14.88
C ASN A 162 -14.66 -7.33 -14.22
N SER A 163 -15.85 -7.71 -14.69
CA SER A 163 -16.63 -8.83 -14.14
C SER A 163 -15.98 -10.19 -14.37
N GLU A 164 -15.06 -10.30 -15.34
CA GLU A 164 -14.33 -11.54 -15.62
C GLU A 164 -13.00 -11.61 -14.85
N TYR A 165 -12.51 -10.49 -14.31
CA TYR A 165 -11.33 -10.49 -13.46
C TYR A 165 -11.69 -11.02 -12.06
N PRO A 166 -10.86 -11.90 -11.44
CA PRO A 166 -11.21 -12.62 -10.21
C PRO A 166 -11.40 -11.76 -8.95
N LEU A 167 -11.09 -10.45 -9.01
CA LEU A 167 -11.25 -9.51 -7.89
C LEU A 167 -11.96 -8.25 -8.36
N ALA A 168 -12.80 -7.65 -7.50
CA ALA A 168 -13.31 -6.32 -7.76
C ALA A 168 -12.19 -5.27 -7.57
N VAL A 169 -11.62 -4.76 -8.65
CA VAL A 169 -10.60 -3.70 -8.57
C VAL A 169 -11.24 -2.39 -8.14
N ASP A 170 -10.63 -1.74 -7.15
CA ASP A 170 -10.99 -0.40 -6.71
C ASP A 170 -10.38 0.65 -7.67
N TRP A 171 -11.17 1.00 -8.69
CA TRP A 171 -10.76 1.94 -9.74
C TRP A 171 -10.78 3.39 -9.30
N ASP A 172 -11.58 3.72 -8.28
CA ASP A 172 -11.69 5.07 -7.73
C ASP A 172 -10.55 5.41 -6.77
N GLY A 173 -9.77 4.40 -6.36
CA GLY A 173 -8.54 4.56 -5.58
C GLY A 173 -8.80 4.90 -4.11
N ILE A 174 -9.96 4.54 -3.56
CA ILE A 174 -10.40 4.85 -2.20
C ILE A 174 -10.94 3.58 -1.53
N LEU A 175 -10.29 3.14 -0.46
CA LEU A 175 -10.84 2.14 0.45
C LEU A 175 -11.20 2.78 1.79
N VAL A 176 -12.15 2.20 2.51
CA VAL A 176 -12.60 2.70 3.81
C VAL A 176 -12.26 1.69 4.92
N ASP A 177 -12.09 2.16 6.14
CA ASP A 177 -11.99 1.31 7.33
C ASP A 177 -13.36 1.25 8.03
N GLU A 178 -14.28 0.51 7.42
CA GLU A 178 -15.67 0.38 7.88
C GLU A 178 -16.19 -1.03 7.62
N PRO A 179 -16.40 -1.86 8.66
CA PRO A 179 -16.97 -3.19 8.48
C PRO A 179 -18.28 -3.14 7.68
N GLU A 180 -18.49 -4.17 6.84
CA GLU A 180 -19.69 -4.33 5.98
C GLU A 180 -19.80 -3.34 4.82
N HIS A 181 -18.96 -2.31 4.74
CA HIS A 181 -18.85 -1.47 3.55
C HIS A 181 -18.21 -2.27 2.39
N PRO A 182 -18.70 -2.18 1.14
CA PRO A 182 -18.10 -2.87 -0.01
C PRO A 182 -16.61 -2.60 -0.19
N ASP A 183 -16.20 -1.34 0.01
CA ASP A 183 -14.80 -0.91 -0.08
C ASP A 183 -14.03 -1.02 1.25
N ASP A 184 -14.49 -1.84 2.21
CA ASP A 184 -13.78 -2.04 3.47
C ASP A 184 -12.40 -2.65 3.23
N ILE A 185 -11.32 -1.99 3.62
CA ILE A 185 -9.95 -2.47 3.38
C ILE A 185 -9.72 -3.88 3.93
N VAL A 186 -10.29 -4.23 5.09
CA VAL A 186 -10.13 -5.56 5.68
C VAL A 186 -10.94 -6.59 4.92
N GLY A 187 -12.21 -6.31 4.62
CA GLY A 187 -13.05 -7.17 3.77
C GLY A 187 -12.42 -7.42 2.41
N ARG A 188 -11.90 -6.37 1.77
CA ARG A 188 -11.24 -6.45 0.47
C ARG A 188 -9.95 -7.26 0.51
N VAL A 189 -9.13 -7.12 1.55
CA VAL A 189 -7.94 -7.96 1.75
C VAL A 189 -8.33 -9.42 1.98
N ARG A 190 -9.40 -9.69 2.75
CA ARG A 190 -9.92 -11.04 2.96
C ARG A 190 -10.38 -11.71 1.69
N GLU A 191 -11.00 -10.97 0.76
CA GLU A 191 -11.32 -11.51 -0.57
C GLU A 191 -10.07 -11.95 -1.34
N VAL A 192 -8.97 -11.21 -1.25
CA VAL A 192 -7.70 -11.63 -1.86
C VAL A 192 -7.16 -12.89 -1.18
N LEU A 193 -7.20 -12.97 0.16
CA LEU A 193 -6.78 -14.18 0.88
C LEU A 193 -7.67 -15.38 0.52
N GLY A 194 -8.98 -15.17 0.39
CA GLY A 194 -9.95 -16.18 -0.05
C GLY A 194 -9.69 -16.65 -1.48
N LEU A 195 -9.33 -15.75 -2.39
CA LEU A 195 -8.94 -16.10 -3.76
C LEU A 195 -7.69 -16.99 -3.78
N LEU A 196 -6.69 -16.67 -2.94
CA LEU A 196 -5.41 -17.37 -2.93
C LEU A 196 -5.44 -18.72 -2.18
N TRP A 197 -6.26 -18.84 -1.13
CA TRP A 197 -6.22 -19.98 -0.21
C TRP A 197 -7.57 -20.63 0.09
N GLY A 198 -8.68 -20.12 -0.44
CA GLY A 198 -10.02 -20.67 -0.24
C GLY A 198 -10.36 -20.83 1.25
N GLU A 199 -10.77 -22.04 1.64
CA GLU A 199 -11.14 -22.40 3.02
C GLU A 199 -10.01 -22.17 4.06
N GLN A 200 -8.74 -22.08 3.64
CA GLN A 200 -7.62 -21.84 4.55
C GLN A 200 -7.37 -20.35 4.84
N ALA A 201 -8.10 -19.44 4.19
CA ALA A 201 -7.87 -18.00 4.32
C ALA A 201 -7.97 -17.50 5.77
N ASP A 202 -8.96 -17.97 6.53
CA ASP A 202 -9.16 -17.58 7.93
C ASP A 202 -8.02 -18.05 8.83
N GLU A 203 -7.51 -19.27 8.63
CA GLU A 203 -6.35 -19.79 9.37
C GLU A 203 -5.09 -18.97 9.08
N ILE A 204 -4.90 -18.56 7.83
CA ILE A 204 -3.77 -17.74 7.40
C ILE A 204 -3.87 -16.31 7.96
N GLU A 205 -5.07 -15.72 7.98
CA GLU A 205 -5.29 -14.42 8.64
C GLU A 205 -4.96 -14.50 10.13
N ALA A 206 -5.38 -15.57 10.82
CA ALA A 206 -5.08 -15.76 12.23
C ALA A 206 -3.57 -15.88 12.47
N GLU A 207 -2.87 -16.73 11.71
CA GLU A 207 -1.41 -16.88 11.79
C GLU A 207 -0.70 -15.55 11.46
N ALA A 208 -1.18 -14.79 10.49
CA ALA A 208 -0.68 -13.46 10.16
C ALA A 208 -0.84 -12.47 11.33
N CYS A 209 -2.01 -12.44 11.98
CA CYS A 209 -2.26 -11.56 13.12
C CYS A 209 -1.35 -11.88 14.32
N GLU A 210 -1.14 -13.17 14.60
CA GLU A 210 -0.23 -13.65 15.64
C GLU A 210 1.21 -13.17 15.38
N LEU A 211 1.73 -13.36 14.16
CA LEU A 211 3.07 -12.96 13.76
C LEU A 211 3.29 -11.44 13.76
N LEU A 212 2.22 -10.67 13.51
CA LEU A 212 2.25 -9.21 13.57
C LEU A 212 2.05 -8.67 14.99
N GLY A 213 1.67 -9.53 15.94
CA GLY A 213 1.34 -9.16 17.32
C GLY A 213 0.13 -8.23 17.41
N VAL A 214 -0.89 -8.49 16.60
CA VAL A 214 -2.15 -7.73 16.55
C VAL A 214 -3.34 -8.65 16.82
N ARG A 215 -4.46 -8.08 17.27
CA ARG A 215 -5.67 -8.87 17.53
C ARG A 215 -6.39 -9.27 16.24
N ASP A 216 -6.36 -8.39 15.24
CA ASP A 216 -7.02 -8.54 13.95
C ASP A 216 -6.34 -7.61 12.92
N LEU A 217 -6.63 -7.82 11.63
CA LEU A 217 -6.10 -6.99 10.54
C LEU A 217 -6.55 -5.53 10.64
N ARG A 218 -7.72 -5.24 11.21
CA ARG A 218 -8.21 -3.87 11.36
C ARG A 218 -7.32 -3.06 12.31
N ALA A 219 -6.94 -3.65 13.44
CA ALA A 219 -5.99 -3.07 14.38
C ALA A 219 -4.62 -2.84 13.75
N TYR A 220 -4.22 -3.71 12.81
CA TYR A 220 -2.98 -3.56 12.05
C TYR A 220 -3.02 -2.36 11.10
N PHE A 221 -4.07 -2.22 10.28
CA PHE A 221 -4.22 -1.09 9.36
C PHE A 221 -4.45 0.25 10.09
N ARG A 222 -5.23 0.25 11.19
CA ARG A 222 -5.48 1.47 11.99
C ARG A 222 -4.23 2.03 12.65
N ASN A 223 -3.22 1.21 12.91
CA ASN A 223 -2.02 1.63 13.63
C ASN A 223 -0.97 2.17 12.65
N PRO A 224 -0.70 3.50 12.62
CA PRO A 224 0.26 4.07 11.68
C PRO A 224 1.70 3.56 11.89
N ARG A 225 2.03 3.03 13.07
CA ARG A 225 3.34 2.45 13.38
C ARG A 225 3.52 1.01 12.88
N LYS A 226 2.48 0.42 12.27
CA LYS A 226 2.51 -0.92 11.70
C LYS A 226 2.53 -0.81 10.18
N PHE A 227 1.40 -0.99 9.51
CA PHE A 227 1.34 -1.02 8.04
C PHE A 227 1.90 0.24 7.38
N LEU A 228 1.49 1.43 7.83
CA LEU A 228 1.93 2.69 7.21
C LEU A 228 3.43 2.94 7.40
N ASP A 229 4.00 2.65 8.56
CA ASP A 229 5.44 2.79 8.81
C ASP A 229 6.26 1.82 7.94
N PHE A 230 5.84 0.55 7.88
CA PHE A 230 6.43 -0.42 6.95
C PHE A 230 6.36 0.08 5.50
N HIS A 231 5.17 0.48 5.05
CA HIS A 231 4.95 0.94 3.68
C HIS A 231 5.79 2.18 3.37
N THR A 232 5.85 3.14 4.30
CA THR A 232 6.67 4.33 4.14
C THR A 232 8.14 3.96 3.98
N LYS A 233 8.67 3.04 4.78
CA LYS A 233 10.05 2.55 4.65
C LYS A 233 10.27 1.82 3.33
N ARG A 234 9.36 0.92 2.94
CA ARG A 234 9.41 0.14 1.69
C ARG A 234 9.54 1.04 0.44
N TYR A 235 8.88 2.20 0.45
CA TYR A 235 8.86 3.13 -0.67
C TYR A 235 9.76 4.37 -0.49
N SER A 236 10.57 4.40 0.56
CA SER A 236 11.56 5.45 0.79
C SER A 236 12.97 4.93 0.55
N LYS A 237 13.78 5.68 -0.20
CA LYS A 237 15.20 5.36 -0.43
C LYS A 237 16.01 6.65 -0.32
N SER A 238 17.05 6.63 0.51
CA SER A 238 17.86 7.82 0.82
C SER A 238 16.96 8.99 1.25
N ARG A 239 17.08 10.16 0.61
CA ARG A 239 16.27 11.35 0.88
C ARG A 239 14.87 11.32 0.25
N ARG A 240 14.59 10.37 -0.66
CA ARG A 240 13.29 10.25 -1.34
C ARG A 240 12.31 9.50 -0.45
N LYS A 241 11.17 10.12 -0.16
CA LYS A 241 10.04 9.49 0.52
C LYS A 241 8.84 9.44 -0.42
N ALA A 242 8.32 8.24 -0.69
CA ALA A 242 7.23 8.09 -1.66
C ALA A 242 6.22 6.98 -1.28
N PRO A 243 5.65 6.98 -0.05
CA PRO A 243 4.55 6.06 0.25
C PRO A 243 3.40 6.30 -0.72
N ILE A 244 2.88 5.24 -1.33
CA ILE A 244 1.83 5.34 -2.36
C ILE A 244 0.44 4.92 -1.89
N TYR A 245 0.32 4.44 -0.65
CA TYR A 245 -0.96 4.20 0.02
C TYR A 245 -1.04 5.22 1.15
N TRP A 246 -2.05 6.07 1.11
CA TRP A 246 -2.20 7.20 2.01
C TRP A 246 -3.35 6.97 2.94
N LEU A 247 -3.06 6.94 4.24
CA LEU A 247 -4.05 6.84 5.29
C LEU A 247 -4.50 8.24 5.70
N LEU A 248 -5.74 8.60 5.38
CA LEU A 248 -6.42 9.77 5.90
C LEU A 248 -7.26 9.33 7.09
N GLN A 249 -7.10 9.97 8.24
CA GLN A 249 -7.78 9.57 9.48
C GLN A 249 -8.48 10.74 10.15
N SER A 250 -9.57 10.42 10.84
CA SER A 250 -10.19 11.35 11.78
C SER A 250 -9.23 11.69 12.93
N PRO A 251 -9.37 12.87 13.56
CA PRO A 251 -8.51 13.28 14.68
C PRO A 251 -8.40 12.26 15.80
N LYS A 252 -9.52 11.63 16.20
CA LYS A 252 -9.56 10.56 17.22
C LYS A 252 -9.32 9.16 16.64
N LYS A 253 -9.08 9.02 15.33
CA LYS A 253 -8.78 7.77 14.61
C LYS A 253 -9.90 6.73 14.65
N ASN A 254 -11.14 7.18 14.77
CA ASN A 254 -12.31 6.30 14.72
C ASN A 254 -12.73 5.96 13.27
N TYR A 255 -12.31 6.79 12.31
CA TYR A 255 -12.62 6.63 10.90
C TYR A 255 -11.39 6.91 10.05
N GLY A 256 -11.28 6.23 8.90
CA GLY A 256 -10.19 6.47 7.98
C GLY A 256 -10.47 5.98 6.56
N LEU A 257 -9.78 6.61 5.62
CA LEU A 257 -9.79 6.31 4.20
C LEU A 257 -8.36 6.01 3.74
N TRP A 258 -8.21 5.03 2.86
CA TRP A 258 -6.97 4.67 2.20
C TRP A 258 -7.02 5.11 0.75
N ILE A 259 -6.13 6.02 0.37
CA ILE A 259 -6.05 6.55 -0.98
C ILE A 259 -4.85 5.94 -1.71
N TYR A 260 -5.04 5.54 -2.97
CA TYR A 260 -3.96 5.08 -3.83
C TYR A 260 -3.40 6.21 -4.71
N TYR A 261 -2.12 6.55 -4.52
CA TYR A 261 -1.43 7.66 -5.18
C TYR A 261 -1.53 7.65 -6.71
N HIS A 262 -1.47 6.48 -7.36
CA HIS A 262 -1.51 6.39 -8.82
C HIS A 262 -2.92 6.48 -9.42
N ARG A 263 -3.95 6.57 -8.57
CA ARG A 263 -5.35 6.81 -8.96
C ARG A 263 -5.85 8.20 -8.55
N LEU A 264 -4.94 9.09 -8.15
CA LEU A 264 -5.31 10.48 -7.87
C LEU A 264 -5.90 11.13 -9.11
N ASP A 265 -7.05 11.77 -8.92
CA ASP A 265 -7.74 12.58 -9.90
C ASP A 265 -8.25 13.87 -9.24
N PRO A 266 -8.60 14.92 -10.02
CA PRO A 266 -9.03 16.21 -9.47
C PRO A 266 -10.25 16.14 -8.55
N ASP A 267 -11.12 15.14 -8.75
CA ASP A 267 -12.38 14.97 -8.04
C ASP A 267 -12.26 14.01 -6.84
N LEU A 268 -11.11 13.34 -6.65
CA LEU A 268 -10.93 12.27 -5.67
C LEU A 268 -11.33 12.69 -4.23
N LEU A 269 -10.97 13.89 -3.80
CA LEU A 269 -11.34 14.39 -2.47
C LEU A 269 -12.83 14.71 -2.35
N PHE A 270 -13.48 15.15 -3.44
CA PHE A 270 -14.93 15.36 -3.48
C PHE A 270 -15.67 14.01 -3.47
N LYS A 271 -15.20 13.01 -4.22
CA LYS A 271 -15.71 11.63 -4.16
C LYS A 271 -15.57 11.05 -2.76
N ALA A 272 -14.43 11.25 -2.10
CA ALA A 272 -14.20 10.83 -0.72
C ALA A 272 -15.26 11.45 0.24
N LEU A 273 -15.58 12.73 0.07
CA LEU A 273 -16.62 13.41 0.85
C LEU A 273 -18.02 12.84 0.57
N SER A 274 -18.43 12.82 -0.70
CA SER A 274 -19.81 12.50 -1.09
C SER A 274 -20.17 11.02 -0.94
N ASN A 275 -19.20 10.14 -1.21
CA ASN A 275 -19.45 8.70 -1.31
C ASN A 275 -19.08 7.94 -0.03
N TYR A 276 -18.23 8.49 0.84
CA TYR A 276 -17.77 7.81 2.05
C TYR A 276 -18.10 8.60 3.32
N VAL A 277 -17.62 9.85 3.44
CA VAL A 277 -17.73 10.61 4.70
C VAL A 277 -19.15 11.06 5.00
N GLU A 278 -19.85 11.67 4.04
CA GLU A 278 -21.22 12.15 4.27
C GLU A 278 -22.23 11.01 4.50
N PRO A 279 -22.22 9.91 3.73
CA PRO A 279 -23.06 8.75 4.02
C PRO A 279 -22.81 8.20 5.43
N LYS A 280 -21.54 8.13 5.85
CA LYS A 280 -21.19 7.70 7.19
C LYS A 280 -21.76 8.62 8.26
N ILE A 281 -21.63 9.94 8.10
CA ILE A 281 -22.21 10.90 9.06
C ILE A 281 -23.72 10.70 9.17
N ARG A 282 -24.45 10.57 8.05
CA ARG A 282 -25.90 10.35 8.07
C ARG A 282 -26.29 9.05 8.77
N LEU A 283 -25.53 7.97 8.54
CA LEU A 283 -25.75 6.69 9.22
C LEU A 283 -25.58 6.84 10.74
N GLU A 284 -24.50 7.49 11.17
CA GLU A 284 -24.22 7.68 12.60
C GLU A 284 -25.19 8.69 13.26
N GLU A 285 -25.74 9.65 12.51
CA GLU A 285 -26.80 10.56 12.96
C GLU A 285 -28.11 9.80 13.21
N ASN A 286 -28.52 8.94 12.28
CA ASN A 286 -29.69 8.08 12.46
C ASN A 286 -29.52 7.15 13.68
N GLN A 287 -28.33 6.56 13.85
CA GLN A 287 -28.02 5.71 15.00
C GLN A 287 -28.06 6.48 16.33
N LEU A 288 -27.66 7.75 16.33
CA LEU A 288 -27.79 8.63 17.50
C LEU A 288 -29.25 8.84 17.87
N GLU A 289 -30.13 9.13 16.91
CA GLU A 289 -31.56 9.31 17.15
C GLU A 289 -32.20 8.08 17.81
N GLU A 290 -31.80 6.88 17.38
CA GLU A 290 -32.23 5.61 17.99
C GLU A 290 -31.75 5.48 19.45
N TYR A 291 -30.48 5.77 19.73
CA TYR A 291 -29.95 5.75 21.09
C TYR A 291 -30.61 6.80 21.99
N GLU A 292 -30.96 7.96 21.45
CA GLU A 292 -31.71 8.98 22.18
C GLU A 292 -33.15 8.56 22.46
N ALA A 293 -33.80 7.87 21.53
CA ALA A 293 -35.12 7.28 21.77
C ALA A 293 -35.07 6.21 22.86
N LEU A 294 -34.07 5.34 22.84
CA LEU A 294 -33.82 4.34 23.87
C LEU A 294 -33.56 5.00 25.23
N ARG A 295 -32.71 6.05 25.28
CA ARG A 295 -32.44 6.82 26.51
C ARG A 295 -33.72 7.42 27.10
N ARG A 296 -34.60 7.99 26.26
CA ARG A 296 -35.91 8.51 26.71
C ARG A 296 -36.81 7.43 27.29
N SER A 297 -36.75 6.21 26.74
CA SER A 297 -37.55 5.07 27.22
C SER A 297 -37.01 4.41 28.50
N ALA A 298 -35.70 4.51 28.77
CA ALA A 298 -35.01 3.83 29.87
C ALA A 298 -35.19 4.50 31.26
N GLY A 299 -35.98 5.58 31.35
CA GLY A 299 -36.20 6.35 32.59
C GLY A 299 -34.97 7.14 33.05
N THR A 300 -35.05 7.73 34.25
CA THR A 300 -34.03 8.67 34.77
C THR A 300 -33.06 8.06 35.77
N SER A 301 -33.27 6.82 36.20
CA SER A 301 -32.45 6.18 37.23
C SER A 301 -32.34 4.68 37.03
N GLY A 302 -31.11 4.16 37.04
CA GLY A 302 -30.84 2.73 36.94
C GLY A 302 -29.63 2.40 36.08
N GLY A 303 -29.30 1.10 36.01
CA GLY A 303 -28.21 0.60 35.16
C GLY A 303 -28.50 0.69 33.66
N GLU A 304 -29.78 0.70 33.27
CA GLU A 304 -30.21 0.88 31.87
C GLU A 304 -30.10 2.34 31.42
N ALA A 305 -30.60 3.29 32.23
CA ALA A 305 -30.43 4.73 31.98
C ALA A 305 -28.95 5.10 31.81
N ARG A 306 -28.06 4.64 32.72
CA ARG A 306 -26.60 4.87 32.61
C ARG A 306 -25.98 4.24 31.37
N ARG A 307 -26.46 3.07 30.92
CA ARG A 307 -25.96 2.42 29.69
C ARG A 307 -26.39 3.21 28.46
N ALA A 308 -27.64 3.66 28.40
CA ALA A 308 -28.16 4.47 27.32
C ALA A 308 -27.46 5.84 27.24
N GLU A 309 -27.25 6.52 28.38
CA GLU A 309 -26.47 7.77 28.44
C GLU A 309 -25.05 7.60 27.89
N ARG A 310 -24.35 6.52 28.25
CA ARG A 310 -23.00 6.23 27.75
C ARG A 310 -23.00 5.94 26.25
N ALA A 311 -24.01 5.23 25.74
CA ALA A 311 -24.14 4.96 24.32
C ALA A 311 -24.33 6.26 23.52
N VAL A 312 -25.23 7.13 23.98
CA VAL A 312 -25.45 8.47 23.38
C VAL A 312 -24.16 9.29 23.42
N ALA A 313 -23.51 9.42 24.57
CA ALA A 313 -22.27 10.20 24.69
C ALA A 313 -21.16 9.69 23.77
N LYS A 314 -21.00 8.36 23.65
CA LYS A 314 -20.03 7.74 22.73
C LYS A 314 -20.37 8.06 21.27
N GLN A 315 -21.65 8.05 20.93
CA GLN A 315 -22.12 8.31 19.57
C GLN A 315 -21.95 9.79 19.19
N GLU A 316 -22.27 10.72 20.10
CA GLU A 316 -21.99 12.16 19.93
C GLU A 316 -20.49 12.42 19.75
N ASP A 317 -19.64 11.73 20.52
CA ASP A 317 -18.19 11.84 20.42
C ASP A 317 -17.64 11.36 19.07
N LEU A 318 -18.23 10.31 18.50
CA LEU A 318 -17.90 9.79 17.17
C LEU A 318 -18.36 10.75 16.07
N LEU A 319 -19.59 11.27 16.16
CA LEU A 319 -20.13 12.23 15.20
C LEU A 319 -19.33 13.54 15.18
N SER A 320 -18.91 14.02 16.36
CA SER A 320 -18.02 15.18 16.47
C SER A 320 -16.70 14.95 15.72
N ASP A 321 -16.08 13.78 15.90
CA ASP A 321 -14.84 13.39 15.23
C ASP A 321 -15.02 13.25 13.71
N LEU A 322 -16.13 12.68 13.25
CA LEU A 322 -16.47 12.56 11.82
C LEU A 322 -16.72 13.92 11.16
N ARG A 323 -17.45 14.82 11.83
CA ARG A 323 -17.69 16.19 11.34
C ARG A 323 -16.39 16.97 11.24
N GLU A 324 -15.50 16.83 12.22
CA GLU A 324 -14.17 17.46 12.15
C GLU A 324 -13.33 16.89 10.99
N PHE A 325 -13.38 15.57 10.77
CA PHE A 325 -12.73 14.93 9.62
C PHE A 325 -13.29 15.44 8.29
N ARG A 326 -14.62 15.50 8.15
CA ARG A 326 -15.30 16.09 6.98
C ARG A 326 -14.84 17.51 6.73
N ASP A 327 -14.80 18.36 7.76
CA ASP A 327 -14.46 19.77 7.61
C ASP A 327 -12.99 19.95 7.18
N ARG A 328 -12.07 19.13 7.72
CA ARG A 328 -10.66 19.08 7.29
C ARG A 328 -10.54 18.63 5.83
N LEU A 329 -11.26 17.58 5.45
CA LEU A 329 -11.26 17.04 4.08
C LEU A 329 -11.88 18.03 3.09
N ALA A 330 -12.98 18.69 3.45
CA ALA A 330 -13.64 19.73 2.67
C ALA A 330 -12.73 20.94 2.47
N ARG A 331 -11.99 21.38 3.50
CA ARG A 331 -10.99 22.46 3.32
C ARG A 331 -9.93 22.09 2.29
N ALA A 332 -9.39 20.87 2.35
CA ALA A 332 -8.41 20.40 1.38
C ALA A 332 -9.01 20.28 -0.04
N ALA A 333 -10.22 19.73 -0.17
CA ALA A 333 -10.93 19.60 -1.45
C ALA A 333 -11.22 20.97 -2.08
N ASN A 334 -11.65 21.95 -1.26
CA ASN A 334 -11.97 23.31 -1.71
C ASN A 334 -10.75 24.13 -2.15
N LEU A 335 -9.52 23.67 -1.89
CA LEU A 335 -8.35 24.23 -2.56
C LEU A 335 -8.43 23.98 -4.08
N GLY A 336 -9.14 22.93 -4.52
CA GLY A 336 -9.32 22.57 -5.93
C GLY A 336 -7.98 22.42 -6.63
N LEU A 337 -7.06 21.69 -5.99
CA LEU A 337 -5.74 21.41 -6.52
C LEU A 337 -5.80 20.15 -7.37
N GLU A 338 -5.35 20.26 -8.61
CA GLU A 338 -5.17 19.13 -9.50
C GLU A 338 -3.85 18.42 -9.17
N PRO A 339 -3.87 17.13 -8.79
CA PRO A 339 -2.68 16.38 -8.49
C PRO A 339 -1.82 16.17 -9.75
N ASP A 340 -0.50 16.25 -9.61
CA ASP A 340 0.46 15.97 -10.68
C ASP A 340 1.50 14.97 -10.19
N LEU A 341 1.50 13.77 -10.75
CA LEU A 341 2.41 12.70 -10.32
C LEU A 341 3.90 13.07 -10.52
N ASN A 342 4.22 14.03 -11.38
CA ASN A 342 5.58 14.54 -11.60
C ASN A 342 6.11 15.42 -10.45
N ASP A 343 5.21 16.03 -9.67
CA ASP A 343 5.58 16.76 -8.44
C ASP A 343 6.05 15.80 -7.32
N GLY A 344 5.80 14.51 -7.49
CA GLY A 344 6.12 13.46 -6.54
C GLY A 344 5.17 13.39 -5.35
N VAL A 345 5.24 12.29 -4.61
CA VAL A 345 4.32 11.98 -3.50
C VAL A 345 4.30 13.08 -2.45
N VAL A 346 5.46 13.61 -2.06
CA VAL A 346 5.59 14.56 -0.94
C VAL A 346 4.87 15.89 -1.17
N LEU A 347 4.81 16.37 -2.41
CA LEU A 347 4.14 17.63 -2.73
C LEU A 347 2.63 17.42 -2.93
N ASN A 348 2.23 16.29 -3.54
CA ASN A 348 0.81 15.98 -3.72
C ASN A 348 0.09 15.68 -2.40
N ILE A 349 0.77 15.06 -1.42
CA ILE A 349 0.17 14.76 -0.11
C ILE A 349 0.24 15.95 0.88
N ALA A 350 1.08 16.95 0.61
CA ALA A 350 1.28 18.08 1.51
C ALA A 350 -0.02 18.88 1.80
N PRO A 351 -0.90 19.17 0.83
CA PRO A 351 -2.21 19.77 1.10
C PRO A 351 -3.09 18.98 2.08
N LEU A 352 -2.84 17.68 2.23
CA LEU A 352 -3.60 16.78 3.11
C LEU A 352 -2.99 16.66 4.51
N HIS A 353 -2.03 17.52 4.89
CA HIS A 353 -1.26 17.39 6.13
C HIS A 353 -2.09 17.36 7.43
N GLU A 354 -3.32 17.90 7.43
CA GLU A 354 -4.22 17.85 8.59
C GLU A 354 -4.94 16.51 8.77
N LEU A 355 -4.93 15.67 7.72
CA LEU A 355 -5.67 14.40 7.63
C LEU A 355 -4.74 13.19 7.74
N VAL A 356 -3.48 13.34 7.33
CA VAL A 356 -2.52 12.22 7.29
C VAL A 356 -1.65 12.17 8.56
N PRO A 357 -1.40 10.97 9.13
CA PRO A 357 -0.53 10.82 10.29
C PRO A 357 0.96 10.84 9.89
N TRP A 358 1.37 11.80 9.06
CA TRP A 358 2.72 11.88 8.49
C TRP A 358 3.32 13.30 8.61
N LYS A 359 4.38 13.45 9.42
CA LYS A 359 4.97 14.75 9.77
C LYS A 359 5.59 15.45 8.55
N GLU A 360 6.07 14.67 7.60
CA GLU A 360 6.71 15.14 6.38
C GLU A 360 5.73 15.91 5.49
N ALA A 361 4.46 15.51 5.44
CA ALA A 361 3.42 16.25 4.73
C ALA A 361 3.27 17.67 5.28
N ALA A 362 3.22 17.82 6.62
CA ALA A 362 3.12 19.12 7.28
C ALA A 362 4.37 20.00 7.06
N SER A 363 5.56 19.39 7.03
CA SER A 363 6.80 20.09 6.69
C SER A 363 6.79 20.61 5.26
N LYS A 364 6.36 19.77 4.31
CA LYS A 364 6.30 20.12 2.88
C LYS A 364 5.21 21.13 2.57
N TRP A 365 4.12 21.11 3.31
CA TRP A 365 3.09 22.15 3.24
C TRP A 365 3.64 23.53 3.60
N LYS A 366 4.42 23.62 4.68
CA LYS A 366 5.10 24.88 5.05
C LYS A 366 6.11 25.33 3.99
N ASP A 367 6.87 24.41 3.42
CA ASP A 367 7.80 24.70 2.31
C ASP A 367 7.05 25.20 1.05
N LEU A 368 5.86 24.66 0.74
CA LEU A 368 5.00 25.14 -0.35
C LEU A 368 4.51 26.56 -0.08
N LEU A 369 4.04 26.80 1.15
CA LEU A 369 3.55 28.12 1.56
C LEU A 369 4.63 29.21 1.59
N SER A 370 5.90 28.83 1.77
CA SER A 370 7.04 29.75 1.71
C SER A 370 7.59 29.98 0.30
N GLY A 371 6.98 29.37 -0.72
CA GLY A 371 7.42 29.52 -2.12
C GLY A 371 8.65 28.69 -2.48
N LYS A 372 9.06 27.70 -1.68
CA LYS A 372 10.26 26.89 -1.97
C LYS A 372 10.12 26.00 -3.21
N TYR A 373 8.89 25.70 -3.62
CA TYR A 373 8.55 24.77 -4.69
C TYR A 373 7.76 25.42 -5.83
N GLU A 374 8.10 26.66 -6.23
CA GLU A 374 7.38 27.36 -7.30
C GLU A 374 7.44 26.68 -8.67
N TRP A 375 8.41 25.80 -8.88
CA TRP A 375 8.55 25.02 -10.10
C TRP A 375 7.48 23.93 -10.23
N SER A 376 6.91 23.47 -9.10
CA SER A 376 5.95 22.37 -9.05
C SER A 376 4.56 22.82 -9.50
N SER A 377 3.77 21.90 -10.06
CA SER A 377 2.37 22.14 -10.42
C SER A 377 1.54 22.62 -9.22
N ILE A 378 1.64 21.92 -8.08
CA ILE A 378 0.95 22.30 -6.84
C ILE A 378 1.34 23.70 -6.37
N GLY A 379 2.64 24.04 -6.37
CA GLY A 379 3.11 25.38 -6.01
C GLY A 379 2.55 26.48 -6.92
N LYS A 380 2.54 26.24 -8.24
CA LYS A 380 1.96 27.17 -9.23
C LYS A 380 0.47 27.38 -9.01
N GLN A 381 -0.28 26.30 -8.75
CA GLN A 381 -1.72 26.37 -8.48
C GLN A 381 -2.03 27.15 -7.19
N LEU A 382 -1.25 26.92 -6.12
CA LEU A 382 -1.41 27.65 -4.86
C LEU A 382 -1.14 29.15 -5.02
N ARG A 383 -0.11 29.54 -5.79
CA ARG A 383 0.15 30.94 -6.14
C ARG A 383 -0.99 31.54 -6.97
N ALA A 384 -1.45 30.84 -8.00
CA ALA A 384 -2.54 31.32 -8.84
C ALA A 384 -3.84 31.56 -8.05
N LYS A 385 -4.06 30.79 -6.98
CA LYS A 385 -5.19 30.92 -6.06
C LYS A 385 -4.95 31.92 -4.92
N GLY A 386 -3.80 32.60 -4.88
CA GLY A 386 -3.47 33.60 -3.85
C GLY A 386 -3.20 33.03 -2.46
N VAL A 387 -2.93 31.72 -2.34
CA VAL A 387 -2.62 31.06 -1.07
C VAL A 387 -1.16 31.29 -0.66
N VAL A 388 -0.28 31.47 -1.65
CA VAL A 388 1.14 31.78 -1.48
C VAL A 388 1.38 33.18 -2.02
N SER A 389 2.05 34.02 -1.20
CA SER A 389 2.41 35.41 -1.52
C SER A 389 3.53 35.52 -2.54
#